data_AF-A0A3E2YRS4-F1
#
_entry.id   AF-A0A3E2YRS4-F1
#
_cell.length_a   1.000
_cell.length_b   1.000
_cell.length_c   1.000
_cell.angle_alpha   90.00
_cell.angle_beta   90.00
_cell.angle_gamma   90.00
#
_symmetry.space_group_name_H-M   'P 1'
#
loop_
_entity.id
_entity.type
_entity.pdbx_description
1 polymer ?
#
loop_
_entity_poly.entity_id
_entity_poly.type
_entity_poly.pdbx_seq_one_letter_code
_entity_poly.pdbx_strand_id
1 'polypeptide(L)'
;MFGRGNKQLDAAVRELAEADTLAFGGVGFAGTVLPATEAYREVERQLDAHPKQARRKVDWLLEHGSPAGRAYAATLLGRNDPAAARTAWESLRGAEGEITTFAGCVMGRTTLGEYAAGQLAAGGRPVADP
;
A
#
# COMPACT_ATOMS: atom_id res chain seq x y z
N MET A 1 9.60 0.73 -26.80
CA MET A 1 10.68 0.94 -25.81
C MET A 1 10.14 0.59 -24.41
N PHE A 2 9.91 -0.70 -24.12
CA PHE A 2 9.09 -1.18 -22.96
C PHE A 2 9.89 -1.84 -21.81
N GLY A 3 11.22 -1.66 -21.76
CA GLY A 3 12.07 -2.43 -20.84
C GLY A 3 12.40 -1.79 -19.50
N ARG A 4 12.28 -0.46 -19.36
CA ARG A 4 12.74 0.27 -18.16
C ARG A 4 11.63 0.46 -17.11
N GLY A 5 10.43 0.86 -17.54
CA GLY A 5 9.27 1.01 -16.65
C GLY A 5 8.88 -0.29 -15.96
N ASN A 6 8.91 -1.42 -16.69
CA ASN A 6 8.65 -2.74 -16.10
C ASN A 6 9.64 -3.10 -14.98
N LYS A 7 10.93 -2.81 -15.15
CA LYS A 7 11.95 -3.14 -14.14
C LYS A 7 11.80 -2.29 -12.88
N GLN A 8 11.45 -1.01 -13.03
CA GLN A 8 11.19 -0.11 -11.91
C GLN A 8 9.93 -0.51 -11.16
N LEU A 9 8.85 -0.83 -11.90
CA LEU A 9 7.62 -1.36 -11.33
C LEU A 9 7.86 -2.69 -10.58
N ASP A 10 8.61 -3.62 -11.18
CA ASP A 10 8.93 -4.89 -10.55
C ASP A 10 9.74 -4.73 -9.25
N ALA A 11 10.71 -3.81 -9.25
CA ALA A 11 11.50 -3.50 -8.06
C ALA A 11 10.65 -2.87 -6.95
N ALA A 12 9.83 -1.87 -7.31
CA ALA A 12 8.93 -1.22 -6.36
C ALA A 12 7.90 -2.19 -5.77
N VAL A 13 7.33 -3.08 -6.58
CA VAL A 13 6.38 -4.09 -6.11
C VAL A 13 7.03 -5.09 -5.16
N ARG A 14 8.30 -5.47 -5.40
CA ARG A 14 9.06 -6.32 -4.47
C ARG A 14 9.33 -5.63 -3.14
N GLU A 15 9.75 -4.36 -3.18
CA GLU A 15 9.97 -3.56 -1.97
C GLU A 15 8.70 -3.49 -1.12
N LEU A 16 7.54 -3.26 -1.75
CA LEU A 16 6.25 -3.28 -1.06
C LEU A 16 5.87 -4.67 -0.54
N ALA A 17 6.20 -5.73 -1.28
CA ALA A 17 5.86 -7.10 -0.88
C ALA A 17 6.60 -7.55 0.39
N GLU A 18 7.80 -7.00 0.63
CA GLU A 18 8.63 -7.31 1.79
C GLU A 18 8.45 -6.29 2.93
N ALA A 19 7.72 -5.20 2.70
CA ALA A 19 7.51 -4.14 3.69
C ALA A 19 6.85 -4.68 4.96
N ASP A 20 7.37 -4.32 6.12
CA ASP A 20 6.78 -4.56 7.44
C ASP A 20 6.05 -3.33 7.99
N THR A 21 6.34 -2.18 7.39
CA THR A 21 5.92 -0.86 7.84
C THR A 21 5.06 -0.18 6.77
N LEU A 22 3.92 0.34 7.19
CA LEU A 22 2.99 1.10 6.38
C LEU A 22 3.14 2.60 6.68
N ALA A 23 3.69 3.34 5.72
CA ALA A 23 3.85 4.79 5.74
C ALA A 23 3.57 5.39 4.35
N PHE A 24 2.87 6.53 4.31
CA PHE A 24 2.52 7.23 3.07
C PHE A 24 3.26 8.57 2.92
N GLY A 25 3.95 9.02 3.97
CA GLY A 25 4.69 10.27 4.05
C GLY A 25 6.09 10.09 4.63
N GLY A 26 6.79 11.20 4.86
CA GLY A 26 8.02 11.20 5.65
C GLY A 26 7.72 10.83 7.10
N VAL A 27 8.59 10.06 7.72
CA VAL A 27 8.42 9.55 9.09
C VAL A 27 9.53 10.05 10.01
N GLY A 28 9.20 10.25 11.29
CA GLY A 28 10.13 10.63 12.35
C GLY A 28 10.61 12.10 12.31
N PHE A 29 11.56 12.44 13.19
CA PHE A 29 12.02 13.81 13.45
C PHE A 29 12.74 14.49 12.27
N ALA A 30 13.22 13.72 11.29
CA ALA A 30 13.89 14.25 10.09
C ALA A 30 13.03 14.18 8.82
N GLY A 31 11.79 13.67 8.91
CA GLY A 31 10.93 13.49 7.74
C GLY A 31 11.48 12.52 6.70
N THR A 32 12.27 11.52 7.13
CA THR A 32 12.87 10.53 6.23
C THR A 32 11.78 9.77 5.50
N VAL A 33 11.90 9.67 4.17
CA VAL A 33 10.99 8.86 3.37
C VAL A 33 11.50 7.42 3.40
N LEU A 34 10.65 6.48 3.82
CA LEU A 34 11.00 5.07 3.83
C LEU A 34 11.08 4.52 2.39
N PRO A 35 11.92 3.51 2.12
CA PRO A 35 11.96 2.82 0.82
C PRO A 35 10.58 2.34 0.36
N ALA A 36 9.77 1.80 1.27
CA ALA A 36 8.39 1.40 0.98
C ALA A 36 7.51 2.59 0.53
N THR A 37 7.69 3.78 1.11
CA THR A 37 6.97 4.99 0.69
C THR A 37 7.39 5.44 -0.71
N GLU A 38 8.69 5.34 -1.05
CA GLU A 38 9.17 5.65 -2.40
C GLU A 38 8.65 4.64 -3.43
N ALA A 39 8.68 3.36 -3.08
CA ALA A 39 8.15 2.27 -3.89
C ALA A 39 6.64 2.45 -4.13
N TYR A 40 5.87 2.79 -3.08
CA TYR A 40 4.46 3.12 -3.19
C TYR A 40 4.22 4.23 -4.22
N ARG A 41 4.95 5.35 -4.12
CA ARG A 41 4.84 6.48 -5.06
C ARG A 41 5.25 6.09 -6.48
N GLU A 42 6.21 5.19 -6.65
CA GLU A 42 6.58 4.67 -7.98
C GLU A 42 5.46 3.81 -8.56
N VAL A 43 4.87 2.91 -7.79
CA VAL A 43 3.72 2.11 -8.27
C VAL A 43 2.54 3.01 -8.61
N GLU A 44 2.28 4.08 -7.84
CA GLU A 44 1.28 5.10 -8.18
C GLU A 44 1.55 5.74 -9.56
N ARG A 45 2.78 6.20 -9.81
CA ARG A 45 3.16 6.77 -11.12
C ARG A 45 2.97 5.77 -12.26
N GLN A 46 3.28 4.50 -12.02
CA GLN A 46 3.12 3.43 -13.02
C GLN A 46 1.65 3.05 -13.23
N LEU A 47 0.78 3.20 -12.23
CA LEU A 47 -0.67 3.06 -12.41
C LEU A 47 -1.23 4.16 -13.30
N ASP A 48 -0.74 5.39 -13.19
CA ASP A 48 -1.15 6.50 -14.05
C ASP A 48 -0.63 6.33 -15.49
N ALA A 49 0.63 5.92 -15.65
CA ALA A 49 1.26 5.75 -16.96
C ALA A 49 0.86 4.46 -17.70
N HIS A 50 0.72 3.35 -16.96
CA HIS A 50 0.55 1.99 -17.48
C HIS A 50 -0.50 1.19 -16.67
N PRO A 51 -1.77 1.65 -16.64
CA PRO A 51 -2.79 1.17 -15.68
C PRO A 51 -3.02 -0.33 -15.72
N LYS A 52 -3.11 -0.94 -16.92
CA LYS A 52 -3.36 -2.38 -17.05
C LYS A 52 -2.22 -3.24 -16.50
N GLN A 53 -0.98 -2.79 -16.67
CA GLN A 53 0.19 -3.56 -16.26
C GLN A 53 0.45 -3.40 -14.77
N ALA A 54 0.41 -2.16 -14.28
CA ALA A 54 0.56 -1.87 -12.87
C ALA A 54 -0.58 -2.49 -12.04
N ARG A 55 -1.82 -2.51 -12.55
CA ARG A 55 -2.94 -3.18 -11.87
C ARG A 55 -2.66 -4.66 -11.61
N ARG A 56 -2.16 -5.41 -12.61
CA ARG A 56 -1.79 -6.83 -12.42
C ARG A 56 -0.75 -7.03 -11.32
N LYS A 57 0.16 -6.08 -11.14
CA LYS A 57 1.18 -6.13 -10.09
C LYS A 57 0.61 -5.79 -8.72
N VAL A 58 -0.32 -4.85 -8.66
CA VAL A 58 -1.06 -4.54 -7.43
C VAL A 58 -1.91 -5.72 -7.00
N ASP A 59 -2.60 -6.39 -7.93
CA ASP A 59 -3.38 -7.60 -7.63
C ASP A 59 -2.46 -8.72 -7.10
N TRP A 60 -1.29 -8.93 -7.73
CA TRP A 60 -0.29 -9.87 -7.23
C TRP A 60 0.21 -9.51 -5.81
N LEU A 61 0.47 -8.23 -5.55
CA LEU A 61 0.92 -7.74 -4.25
C LEU A 61 -0.14 -7.94 -3.16
N LEU A 62 -1.43 -7.79 -3.50
CA LEU A 62 -2.54 -8.07 -2.58
C LEU A 62 -2.62 -9.55 -2.19
N GLU A 63 -2.18 -10.45 -3.05
CA GLU A 63 -2.20 -11.89 -2.79
C GLU A 63 -0.93 -12.39 -2.09
N HIS A 64 0.24 -11.86 -2.46
CA HIS A 64 1.54 -12.42 -2.09
C HIS A 64 2.39 -11.51 -1.19
N GLY A 65 1.98 -10.26 -0.99
CA GLY A 65 2.70 -9.33 -0.14
C GLY A 65 2.62 -9.72 1.35
N SER A 66 3.55 -9.18 2.11
CA SER A 66 3.47 -9.10 3.57
C SER A 66 2.19 -8.40 4.02
N PRO A 67 1.84 -8.44 5.33
CA PRO A 67 0.68 -7.74 5.83
C PRO A 67 0.65 -6.24 5.46
N ALA A 68 1.78 -5.53 5.55
CA ALA A 68 1.86 -4.12 5.14
C ALA A 68 1.82 -3.96 3.61
N GLY A 69 2.45 -4.86 2.84
CA GLY A 69 2.38 -4.87 1.37
C GLY A 69 0.96 -5.02 0.85
N ARG A 70 0.16 -5.89 1.47
CA ARG A 70 -1.26 -6.08 1.14
C ARG A 70 -2.08 -4.84 1.47
N ALA A 71 -1.78 -4.16 2.59
CA ALA A 71 -2.39 -2.88 2.91
C ALA A 71 -2.04 -1.81 1.85
N TYR A 72 -0.77 -1.70 1.45
CA TYR A 72 -0.36 -0.80 0.36
C TYR A 72 -1.11 -1.10 -0.94
N ALA A 73 -1.25 -2.38 -1.32
CA ALA A 73 -1.99 -2.78 -2.52
C ALA A 73 -3.45 -2.32 -2.45
N ALA A 74 -4.14 -2.58 -1.35
CA ALA A 74 -5.54 -2.16 -1.18
C ALA A 74 -5.69 -0.62 -1.19
N THR A 75 -4.73 0.13 -0.66
CA THR A 75 -4.70 1.59 -0.79
C THR A 75 -4.51 2.05 -2.23
N LEU A 76 -3.59 1.44 -2.98
CA LEU A 76 -3.33 1.76 -4.39
C LEU A 76 -4.59 1.54 -5.26
N LEU A 77 -5.36 0.49 -4.98
CA LEU A 77 -6.64 0.24 -5.64
C LEU A 77 -7.65 1.37 -5.41
N GLY A 78 -7.64 2.00 -4.22
CA GLY A 78 -8.62 3.03 -3.85
C GLY A 78 -8.57 4.29 -4.72
N ARG A 79 -7.42 4.54 -5.37
CA ARG A 79 -7.23 5.72 -6.21
C ARG A 79 -7.94 5.63 -7.56
N ASN A 80 -8.02 4.44 -8.14
CA ASN A 80 -8.52 4.22 -9.50
C ASN A 80 -9.74 3.30 -9.57
N ASP A 81 -9.97 2.49 -8.54
CA ASP A 81 -11.10 1.57 -8.43
C ASP A 81 -11.54 1.42 -6.95
N PRO A 82 -12.36 2.37 -6.45
CA PRO A 82 -12.82 2.36 -5.07
C PRO A 82 -13.62 1.09 -4.71
N ALA A 83 -14.29 0.49 -5.69
CA ALA A 83 -15.03 -0.75 -5.47
C ALA A 83 -14.07 -1.93 -5.25
N ALA A 84 -13.03 -2.07 -6.08
CA ALA A 84 -12.02 -3.10 -5.85
C ALA A 84 -11.23 -2.88 -4.55
N ALA A 85 -10.94 -1.63 -4.19
CA ALA A 85 -10.31 -1.32 -2.91
C ALA A 85 -11.17 -1.77 -1.73
N ARG A 86 -12.48 -1.48 -1.77
CA ARG A 86 -13.42 -1.95 -0.75
C ARG A 86 -13.42 -3.47 -0.66
N THR A 87 -13.52 -4.18 -1.78
CA THR A 87 -13.47 -5.65 -1.81
C THR A 87 -12.16 -6.18 -1.24
N ALA A 88 -11.03 -5.53 -1.55
CA ALA A 88 -9.73 -5.89 -1.00
C ALA A 88 -9.70 -5.69 0.53
N TRP A 89 -10.16 -4.55 1.05
CA TRP A 89 -10.23 -4.35 2.50
C TRP A 89 -11.19 -5.33 3.18
N GLU A 90 -12.32 -5.66 2.55
CA GLU A 90 -13.27 -6.63 3.07
C GLU A 90 -12.65 -8.03 3.20
N SER A 91 -11.81 -8.45 2.24
CA SER A 91 -11.11 -9.73 2.30
C SER A 91 -9.98 -9.76 3.33
N LEU A 92 -9.39 -8.60 3.64
CA LEU A 92 -8.31 -8.47 4.61
C LEU A 92 -8.78 -8.38 6.08
N ARG A 93 -10.08 -8.16 6.34
CA ARG A 93 -10.62 -8.03 7.73
C ARG A 93 -10.29 -9.18 8.68
N GLY A 94 -10.09 -10.38 8.16
CA GLY A 94 -9.73 -11.56 8.96
C GLY A 94 -8.23 -11.84 9.05
N ALA A 95 -7.37 -10.97 8.50
CA ALA A 95 -5.94 -11.21 8.47
C ALA A 95 -5.27 -10.87 9.81
N GLU A 96 -4.58 -11.84 10.40
CA GLU A 96 -3.93 -11.72 11.71
C GLU A 96 -2.52 -11.10 11.67
N GLY A 97 -1.96 -10.87 10.47
CA GLY A 97 -0.61 -10.35 10.34
C GLY A 97 -0.45 -8.96 10.92
N GLU A 98 0.52 -8.77 11.82
CA GLU A 98 0.83 -7.47 12.41
C GLU A 98 1.45 -6.52 11.37
N ILE A 99 1.09 -5.25 11.48
CA ILE A 99 1.67 -4.16 10.71
C ILE A 99 2.12 -3.05 11.66
N THR A 100 3.27 -2.45 11.35
CA THR A 100 3.66 -1.19 11.96
C THR A 100 3.14 -0.06 11.07
N THR A 101 2.45 0.92 11.65
CA THR A 101 1.95 2.08 10.91
C THR A 101 2.70 3.33 11.33
N PHE A 102 2.97 4.22 10.39
CA PHE A 102 3.44 5.56 10.68
C PHE A 102 2.53 6.62 10.07
N ALA A 103 2.09 7.55 10.90
CA ALA A 103 1.42 8.77 10.50
C ALA A 103 2.26 9.96 11.01
N GLY A 104 3.07 10.54 10.13
CA GLY A 104 4.06 11.55 10.51
C GLY A 104 5.04 11.03 11.56
N CYS A 105 4.98 11.59 12.77
CA CYS A 105 5.81 11.18 13.90
C CYS A 105 5.20 10.05 14.76
N VAL A 106 3.93 9.71 14.55
CA VAL A 106 3.22 8.73 15.36
C VAL A 106 3.43 7.33 14.78
N MET A 107 4.03 6.44 15.57
CA MET A 107 4.14 5.01 15.28
C MET A 107 2.99 4.27 15.98
N GLY A 108 2.24 3.48 15.22
CA GLY A 108 1.25 2.54 15.72
C GLY A 108 1.63 1.10 15.40
N ARG A 109 1.02 0.16 16.12
CA ARG A 109 1.03 -1.27 15.77
C ARG A 109 -0.40 -1.78 15.84
N THR A 110 -0.78 -2.56 14.84
CA THR A 110 -2.14 -3.13 14.72
C THR A 110 -2.07 -4.37 13.83
N THR A 111 -3.11 -5.18 13.82
CA THR A 111 -3.24 -6.24 12.82
C THR A 111 -3.73 -5.69 11.49
N LEU A 112 -3.45 -6.40 10.40
CA LEU A 112 -3.97 -6.05 9.08
C LEU A 112 -5.51 -6.07 9.07
N GLY A 113 -6.14 -7.00 9.78
CA GLY A 113 -7.59 -7.08 9.91
C GLY A 113 -8.20 -5.87 10.59
N GLU A 114 -7.63 -5.43 11.72
CA GLU A 114 -8.03 -4.19 12.41
C GLU A 114 -7.83 -2.96 11.54
N TYR A 115 -6.68 -2.86 10.87
CA TYR A 115 -6.39 -1.76 9.95
C TYR A 115 -7.41 -1.71 8.79
N ALA A 116 -7.71 -2.86 8.19
CA ALA A 116 -8.70 -3.00 7.13
C ALA A 116 -10.11 -2.60 7.59
N ALA A 117 -10.50 -2.96 8.83
CA ALA A 117 -11.75 -2.53 9.42
C ALA A 117 -11.82 -1.00 9.57
N GLY A 118 -10.73 -0.38 10.01
CA GLY A 118 -10.59 1.08 10.08
C GLY A 118 -10.73 1.75 8.71
N GLN A 119 -10.09 1.20 7.67
CA GLN A 119 -10.20 1.70 6.30
C GLN A 119 -11.64 1.63 5.76
N LEU A 120 -12.36 0.53 6.04
CA LEU A 120 -13.76 0.37 5.63
C LEU A 120 -14.69 1.37 6.35
N ALA A 121 -14.42 1.66 7.63
CA ALA A 121 -15.16 2.67 8.39
C ALA A 121 -14.86 4.11 7.90
N ALA A 122 -13.62 4.37 7.48
CA ALA A 122 -13.19 5.66 6.95
C ALA A 122 -13.53 5.88 5.45
N GLY A 123 -14.14 4.90 4.77
CA GLY A 123 -14.54 5.00 3.36
C GLY A 123 -13.41 4.76 2.35
N GLY A 124 -12.36 4.02 2.73
CA GLY A 124 -11.27 3.59 1.83
C GLY A 124 -10.25 4.68 1.49
N ARG A 125 -10.32 5.85 2.14
CA ARG A 125 -9.20 6.79 2.15
C ARG A 125 -8.20 6.32 3.22
N PRO A 126 -6.88 6.30 2.92
CA PRO A 126 -5.90 6.17 3.99
C PRO A 126 -6.26 7.21 5.05
N VAL A 127 -6.18 6.83 6.32
CA VAL A 127 -6.36 7.77 7.42
C VAL A 127 -5.25 8.80 7.26
N ALA A 128 -5.56 9.87 6.54
CA ALA A 128 -4.85 11.12 6.61
C ALA A 128 -5.37 11.74 7.89
N ASP A 129 -4.47 11.93 8.85
CA ASP A 129 -4.79 12.59 10.11
C ASP A 129 -5.47 13.96 9.87
N PRO A 130 -6.33 14.40 10.80
CA PRO A 130 -6.86 15.76 10.85
C PRO A 130 -5.78 16.85 10.93
#